data_AF-A0A1Y2BNS1-F1
#
_entry.id   AF-A0A1Y2BNS1-F1
#
_cell.length_a   1.000
_cell.length_b   1.000
_cell.length_c   1.000
_cell.angle_alpha   90.00
_cell.angle_beta   90.00
_cell.angle_gamma   90.00
#
_symmetry.space_group_name_H-M   'P 1'
#
loop_
_entity.id
_entity.type
_entity.pdbx_description
1 polymer ?
#
loop_
_entity_poly.entity_id
_entity_poly.type
_entity_poly.pdbx_seq_one_letter_code
_entity_poly.pdbx_strand_id
1 'polypeptide(L)'
;MCQKIVRICDEALIRNFQNKTKLNRVYISPDIQKFVIPYDLRSVKKTNGNMCAKGSRFNIKFKDITDEYREKIVEDLQRKLEKNKKKVKDYLEKKRKFEVKYVVRAVGPLSNKINKRLKTMEKKLDILKSFVQKNEEELENIKYYQSDNSLNYIRLYVVGCKEFTIEMFDDNLQLKRIYPTLKNYDLAHQNLRSYNRYNRNNNNNDNNNYSDEEENNDDIFYYYKSEQKFYDIDFEKIVQNGIRYIVVSISEGNNIKFGWMKRRALNSSEKFNPEILHQNFNFNYKNAACPLIVDCKTREFIWIDKEYENKYYNYYRKILEYIKDKDKDQSIEINNTIDNNDRQRDLERMKNNKKWYDRNLRMKYSLFYYYLEPLKISINDLIQLHIKARDGIQVENEEELEDGDLAFLAAPPINRKDNVHYIFYHQHDTILANFMTVS
;
A
#
# COMPACT_ATOMS: atom_id res chain seq x y z
N MET A 1 -25.95 0.74 29.18
CA MET A 1 -25.67 2.14 29.59
C MET A 1 -25.33 3.02 28.39
N CYS A 2 -24.41 2.61 27.50
CA CYS A 2 -24.00 3.38 26.32
C CYS A 2 -25.14 3.74 25.35
N GLN A 3 -26.06 2.80 25.02
CA GLN A 3 -27.17 3.09 24.09
C GLN A 3 -28.17 4.14 24.61
N LYS A 4 -28.39 4.19 25.94
CA LYS A 4 -29.27 5.22 26.53
C LYS A 4 -28.64 6.61 26.42
N ILE A 5 -27.32 6.71 26.58
CA ILE A 5 -26.59 7.98 26.43
C ILE A 5 -26.62 8.44 24.98
N VAL A 6 -26.35 7.56 24.01
CA VAL A 6 -26.43 7.87 22.58
C VAL A 6 -27.82 8.41 22.22
N ARG A 7 -28.88 7.74 22.66
CA ARG A 7 -30.25 8.19 22.40
C ARG A 7 -30.56 9.58 22.96
N ILE A 8 -30.10 9.89 24.18
CA ILE A 8 -30.27 11.23 24.77
C ILE A 8 -29.54 12.29 23.93
N CYS A 9 -28.34 11.98 23.44
CA CYS A 9 -27.59 12.87 22.55
C CYS A 9 -28.32 13.08 21.22
N ASP A 10 -28.83 12.02 20.59
CA ASP A 10 -29.58 12.10 19.34
C ASP A 10 -30.85 12.94 19.49
N GLU A 11 -31.63 12.72 20.55
CA GLU A 11 -32.85 13.50 20.82
C GLU A 11 -32.54 14.99 21.07
N ALA A 12 -31.43 15.30 21.76
CA ALA A 12 -30.98 16.67 21.95
C ALA A 12 -30.55 17.34 20.63
N LEU A 13 -29.82 16.61 19.77
CA LEU A 13 -29.41 17.11 18.45
C LEU A 13 -30.61 17.35 17.54
N ILE A 14 -31.58 16.42 17.51
CA ILE A 14 -32.81 16.56 16.71
C ILE A 14 -33.57 17.83 17.12
N ARG A 15 -33.80 18.05 18.42
CA ARG A 15 -34.50 19.26 18.91
C ARG A 15 -33.80 20.55 18.49
N ASN A 16 -32.46 20.54 18.44
CA ASN A 16 -31.71 21.72 18.01
C ASN A 16 -31.82 21.94 16.49
N PHE A 17 -31.74 20.88 15.71
CA PHE A 17 -31.79 20.96 14.25
C PHE A 17 -33.19 21.28 13.70
N GLN A 18 -34.25 21.02 14.46
CA GLN A 18 -35.64 21.39 14.11
C GLN A 18 -35.83 22.88 13.81
N ASN A 19 -34.99 23.75 14.40
CA ASN A 19 -35.08 25.19 14.18
C ASN A 19 -34.39 25.66 12.88
N LYS A 20 -33.76 24.77 12.11
CA LYS A 20 -33.12 25.09 10.83
C LYS A 20 -34.13 24.99 9.67
N THR A 21 -33.78 25.55 8.51
CA THR A 21 -34.62 25.50 7.30
C THR A 21 -34.96 24.06 6.91
N LYS A 22 -36.18 23.80 6.40
CA LYS A 22 -36.54 22.45 5.94
C LYS A 22 -35.57 21.93 4.88
N LEU A 23 -35.38 20.62 4.87
CA LEU A 23 -34.71 19.92 3.79
C LEU A 23 -35.74 19.38 2.80
N ASN A 24 -35.43 19.43 1.50
CA ASN A 24 -36.24 18.79 0.47
C ASN A 24 -35.85 17.30 0.38
N ARG A 25 -35.72 16.74 -0.83
CA ARG A 25 -35.16 15.40 -0.99
C ARG A 25 -33.65 15.43 -0.79
N VAL A 26 -33.14 14.38 -0.16
CA VAL A 26 -31.73 14.23 0.16
C VAL A 26 -31.26 12.86 -0.29
N TYR A 27 -30.29 12.85 -1.19
CA TYR A 27 -29.56 11.63 -1.55
C TYR A 27 -28.27 11.54 -0.73
N ILE A 28 -27.97 10.37 -0.19
CA ILE A 28 -26.71 10.09 0.48
C ILE A 28 -26.05 8.91 -0.24
N SER A 29 -24.92 9.15 -0.88
CA SER A 29 -24.14 8.08 -1.50
C SER A 29 -23.72 7.04 -0.44
N PRO A 30 -23.79 5.73 -0.73
CA PRO A 30 -23.33 4.68 0.18
C PRO A 30 -21.88 4.87 0.65
N ASP A 31 -21.03 5.49 -0.18
CA ASP A 31 -19.63 5.77 0.19
C ASP A 31 -19.52 6.81 1.32
N ILE A 32 -20.52 7.68 1.54
CA ILE A 32 -20.51 8.67 2.63
C ILE A 32 -20.53 8.02 4.02
N GLN A 33 -21.14 6.83 4.16
CA GLN A 33 -21.19 6.07 5.41
C GLN A 33 -19.78 5.72 5.94
N LYS A 34 -18.81 5.68 5.04
CA LYS A 34 -17.41 5.33 5.33
C LYS A 34 -16.60 6.50 5.88
N PHE A 35 -17.13 7.71 5.84
CA PHE A 35 -16.46 8.91 6.35
C PHE A 35 -16.91 9.21 7.77
N VAL A 36 -15.94 9.34 8.66
CA VAL A 36 -16.19 9.64 10.06
C VAL A 36 -16.18 11.16 10.26
N ILE A 37 -16.93 11.67 11.23
CA ILE A 37 -16.82 13.08 11.63
C ILE A 37 -15.56 13.24 12.50
N PRO A 38 -14.61 14.12 12.15
CA PRO A 38 -13.42 14.32 12.97
C PRO A 38 -13.81 14.84 14.36
N TYR A 39 -13.37 14.12 15.41
CA TYR A 39 -13.41 14.63 16.78
C TYR A 39 -12.52 15.89 16.94
N ASP A 40 -11.43 15.95 16.16
CA ASP A 40 -10.37 16.97 16.23
C ASP A 40 -10.63 18.24 15.39
N LEU A 41 -11.81 18.39 14.75
CA LEU A 41 -12.19 19.65 14.11
C LEU A 41 -12.46 20.81 15.09
N ARG A 42 -12.19 20.61 16.39
CA ARG A 42 -12.09 21.69 17.37
C ARG A 42 -10.73 22.39 17.39
N SER A 43 -9.66 21.86 16.76
CA SER A 43 -8.31 22.41 17.00
C SER A 43 -7.14 22.02 16.06
N VAL A 44 -7.26 21.89 14.73
CA VAL A 44 -6.04 21.68 13.88
C VAL A 44 -6.01 22.49 12.57
N LYS A 45 -4.81 23.05 12.30
CA LYS A 45 -4.44 23.94 11.19
C LYS A 45 -4.46 23.26 9.82
N LYS A 46 -4.87 24.04 8.80
CA LYS A 46 -4.81 23.75 7.36
C LYS A 46 -3.50 23.07 6.95
N THR A 47 -3.60 21.82 6.51
CA THR A 47 -2.67 21.21 5.56
C THR A 47 -3.48 20.76 4.34
N ASN A 48 -2.91 20.95 3.16
CA ASN A 48 -3.60 21.13 1.88
C ASN A 48 -4.62 20.03 1.51
N GLY A 49 -5.83 20.47 1.11
CA GLY A 49 -6.72 19.81 0.15
C GLY A 49 -7.61 18.65 0.63
N ASN A 50 -7.06 17.71 1.39
CA ASN A 50 -7.72 16.41 1.64
C ASN A 50 -7.78 16.08 3.13
N MET A 51 -8.40 16.94 3.94
CA MET A 51 -8.67 16.57 5.34
C MET A 51 -9.68 15.42 5.34
N CYS A 52 -9.33 14.29 5.93
CA CYS A 52 -10.26 13.22 6.27
C CYS A 52 -10.14 12.95 7.76
N ALA A 53 -11.26 12.66 8.41
CA ALA A 53 -11.23 12.20 9.78
C ALA A 53 -10.39 10.92 9.87
N LYS A 54 -9.61 10.81 10.93
CA LYS A 54 -8.95 9.55 11.23
C LYS A 54 -10.00 8.48 11.53
N GLY A 55 -9.88 7.35 10.85
CA GLY A 55 -10.87 6.27 10.79
C GLY A 55 -11.71 6.28 9.50
N SER A 56 -11.70 7.36 8.71
CA SER A 56 -12.39 7.38 7.42
C SER A 56 -11.84 6.32 6.48
N ARG A 57 -12.72 5.66 5.73
CA ARG A 57 -12.35 4.61 4.78
C ARG A 57 -12.52 5.07 3.34
N PHE A 58 -11.52 4.76 2.50
CA PHE A 58 -11.54 5.01 1.07
C PHE A 58 -11.56 3.70 0.31
N ASN A 59 -12.47 3.59 -0.65
CA ASN A 59 -12.52 2.41 -1.50
C ASN A 59 -11.31 2.37 -2.45
N ILE A 60 -10.61 1.24 -2.47
CA ILE A 60 -9.52 0.93 -3.40
C ILE A 60 -10.04 0.08 -4.54
N LYS A 61 -11.23 -0.54 -4.41
CA LYS A 61 -11.88 -1.19 -5.54
C LYS A 61 -12.06 -0.17 -6.63
N PHE A 62 -11.42 -0.48 -7.74
CA PHE A 62 -11.43 0.37 -8.88
C PHE A 62 -12.61 -0.05 -9.77
N LYS A 63 -13.47 0.92 -10.12
CA LYS A 63 -14.68 0.72 -10.95
C LYS A 63 -14.42 -0.12 -12.19
N ASP A 64 -15.46 -0.88 -12.53
CA ASP A 64 -15.59 -1.93 -13.52
C ASP A 64 -14.77 -1.68 -14.79
N ILE A 65 -13.73 -2.49 -14.98
CA ILE A 65 -13.08 -2.58 -16.27
C ILE A 65 -14.09 -3.21 -17.22
N THR A 66 -14.56 -2.43 -18.19
CA THR A 66 -15.37 -2.97 -19.28
C THR A 66 -14.55 -4.00 -20.07
N ASP A 67 -15.23 -5.00 -20.64
CA ASP A 67 -14.57 -6.00 -21.48
C ASP A 67 -13.79 -5.34 -22.63
N GLU A 68 -14.33 -4.25 -23.21
CA GLU A 68 -13.64 -3.44 -24.22
C GLU A 68 -12.30 -2.87 -23.74
N TYR A 69 -12.24 -2.35 -22.50
CA TYR A 69 -11.00 -1.86 -21.93
C TYR A 69 -10.01 -3.00 -21.65
N ARG A 70 -10.51 -4.18 -21.25
CA ARG A 70 -9.69 -5.39 -21.06
C ARG A 70 -9.08 -5.85 -22.38
N GLU A 71 -9.85 -5.91 -23.46
CA GLU A 71 -9.36 -6.26 -24.80
C GLU A 71 -8.26 -5.31 -25.26
N LYS A 72 -8.45 -4.00 -25.07
CA LYS A 72 -7.44 -3.00 -25.38
C LYS A 72 -6.14 -3.18 -24.58
N ILE A 73 -6.26 -3.53 -23.30
CA ILE A 73 -5.10 -3.87 -22.45
C ILE A 73 -4.34 -5.07 -23.03
N VAL A 74 -5.05 -6.13 -23.40
CA VAL A 74 -4.48 -7.35 -23.97
C VAL A 74 -3.77 -7.04 -25.29
N GLU A 75 -4.41 -6.28 -26.18
CA GLU A 75 -3.85 -5.89 -27.47
C GLU A 75 -2.58 -5.02 -27.30
N ASP A 76 -2.60 -4.04 -26.38
CA ASP A 76 -1.43 -3.21 -26.08
C ASP A 76 -0.25 -4.05 -25.56
N LEU A 77 -0.52 -5.02 -24.68
CA LEU A 77 0.50 -5.91 -24.14
C LEU A 77 1.06 -6.86 -25.19
N GLN A 78 0.20 -7.42 -26.06
CA GLN A 78 0.63 -8.23 -27.20
C GLN A 78 1.54 -7.43 -28.13
N ARG A 79 1.14 -6.21 -28.53
CA ARG A 79 1.97 -5.30 -29.34
C ARG A 79 3.32 -5.00 -28.67
N LYS A 80 3.33 -4.76 -27.35
CA LYS A 80 4.56 -4.53 -26.58
C LYS A 80 5.44 -5.77 -26.51
N LEU A 81 4.85 -6.95 -26.35
CA LEU A 81 5.53 -8.23 -26.30
C LEU A 81 6.21 -8.53 -27.65
N GLU A 82 5.50 -8.39 -28.76
CA GLU A 82 6.06 -8.56 -30.10
C GLU A 82 7.24 -7.62 -30.36
N LYS A 83 7.09 -6.34 -29.99
CA LYS A 83 8.15 -5.34 -30.11
C LYS A 83 9.39 -5.72 -29.29
N ASN A 84 9.21 -6.25 -28.08
CA ASN A 84 10.31 -6.67 -27.23
C ASN A 84 10.97 -7.97 -27.74
N LYS A 85 10.19 -8.96 -28.21
CA LYS A 85 10.71 -10.17 -28.85
C LYS A 85 11.54 -9.83 -30.10
N LYS A 86 11.07 -8.90 -30.93
CA LYS A 86 11.82 -8.39 -32.09
C LYS A 86 13.15 -7.75 -31.66
N LYS A 87 13.14 -6.88 -30.64
CA LYS A 87 14.37 -6.28 -30.10
C LYS A 87 15.37 -7.33 -29.61
N VAL A 88 14.90 -8.38 -28.92
CA VAL A 88 15.76 -9.48 -28.49
C VAL A 88 16.43 -10.14 -29.70
N LYS A 89 15.65 -10.47 -30.74
CA LYS A 89 16.17 -11.07 -31.98
C LYS A 89 17.21 -10.18 -32.67
N ASP A 90 16.89 -8.91 -32.88
CA ASP A 90 17.79 -7.93 -33.52
C ASP A 90 19.09 -7.75 -32.72
N TYR A 91 18.99 -7.73 -31.38
CA TYR A 91 20.16 -7.58 -30.51
C TYR A 91 21.05 -8.83 -30.48
N LEU A 92 20.44 -10.01 -30.54
CA LEU A 92 21.13 -11.30 -30.61
C LEU A 92 21.90 -11.44 -31.93
N GLU A 93 21.30 -11.01 -33.05
CA GLU A 93 22.00 -10.94 -34.34
C GLU A 93 23.17 -9.93 -34.31
N LYS A 94 22.97 -8.76 -33.68
CA LYS A 94 24.02 -7.76 -33.49
C LYS A 94 25.17 -8.29 -32.64
N LYS A 95 24.88 -9.08 -31.60
CA LYS A 95 25.90 -9.76 -30.77
C LYS A 95 26.68 -10.76 -31.63
N ARG A 96 26.00 -11.63 -32.38
CA ARG A 96 26.64 -12.63 -33.26
C ARG A 96 27.55 -11.98 -34.30
N LYS A 97 27.09 -10.90 -34.96
CA LYS A 97 27.90 -10.11 -35.91
C LYS A 97 29.15 -9.51 -35.24
N PHE A 98 29.04 -9.07 -33.99
CA PHE A 98 30.16 -8.55 -33.22
C PHE A 98 31.15 -9.66 -32.83
N GLU A 99 30.67 -10.81 -32.37
CA GLU A 99 31.48 -12.00 -32.04
C GLU A 99 32.30 -12.45 -33.26
N VAL A 100 31.65 -12.69 -34.39
CA VAL A 100 32.31 -13.12 -35.64
C VAL A 100 33.36 -12.10 -36.10
N LYS A 101 33.05 -10.80 -36.03
CA LYS A 101 33.95 -9.75 -36.54
C LYS A 101 35.21 -9.57 -35.68
N TYR A 102 35.08 -9.69 -34.36
CA TYR A 102 36.12 -9.24 -33.43
C TYR A 102 36.76 -10.36 -32.62
N VAL A 103 36.04 -11.42 -32.27
CA VAL A 103 36.59 -12.51 -31.43
C VAL A 103 37.51 -13.41 -32.25
N VAL A 104 37.15 -13.71 -33.51
CA VAL A 104 37.93 -14.57 -34.41
C VAL A 104 39.32 -13.97 -34.73
N ARG A 105 39.50 -12.65 -34.58
CA ARG A 105 40.73 -11.91 -34.94
C ARG A 105 41.54 -11.38 -33.74
N ALA A 106 41.06 -11.59 -32.51
CA ALA A 106 41.66 -10.94 -31.35
C ALA A 106 42.80 -11.78 -30.73
N VAL A 107 44.03 -11.28 -30.83
CA VAL A 107 45.18 -11.74 -30.03
C VAL A 107 45.70 -10.58 -29.17
N GLY A 108 46.07 -10.85 -27.92
CA GLY A 108 46.68 -9.86 -27.03
C GLY A 108 45.72 -8.85 -26.38
N PRO A 109 46.16 -7.62 -26.03
CA PRO A 109 45.43 -6.66 -25.19
C PRO A 109 44.05 -6.23 -25.72
N LEU A 110 43.82 -6.37 -27.04
CA LEU A 110 42.53 -6.08 -27.68
C LEU A 110 41.41 -7.03 -27.20
N SER A 111 41.77 -8.27 -26.82
CA SER A 111 40.86 -9.29 -26.29
C SER A 111 40.07 -8.80 -25.07
N ASN A 112 40.73 -8.11 -24.14
CA ASN A 112 40.09 -7.61 -22.92
C ASN A 112 39.00 -6.55 -23.20
N LYS A 113 39.24 -5.64 -24.15
CA LYS A 113 38.24 -4.63 -24.54
C LYS A 113 37.03 -5.26 -25.24
N ILE A 114 37.27 -6.28 -26.08
CA ILE A 114 36.21 -7.03 -26.78
C ILE A 114 35.37 -7.82 -25.78
N ASN A 115 36.00 -8.52 -24.83
CA ASN A 115 35.33 -9.28 -23.78
C ASN A 115 34.48 -8.38 -22.87
N LYS A 116 34.99 -7.19 -22.47
CA LYS A 116 34.21 -6.22 -21.68
C LYS A 116 32.95 -5.74 -22.43
N ARG A 117 33.06 -5.55 -23.74
CA ARG A 117 31.94 -5.13 -24.59
C ARG A 117 30.93 -6.28 -24.79
N LEU A 118 31.39 -7.51 -25.00
CA LEU A 118 30.52 -8.70 -25.03
C LEU A 118 29.74 -8.87 -23.74
N LYS A 119 30.41 -8.78 -22.59
CA LYS A 119 29.76 -8.84 -21.27
C LYS A 119 28.71 -7.74 -21.09
N THR A 120 28.95 -6.55 -21.65
CA THR A 120 27.96 -5.46 -21.64
C THR A 120 26.76 -5.76 -22.54
N MET A 121 26.99 -6.40 -23.69
CA MET A 121 25.91 -6.83 -24.59
C MET A 121 25.09 -7.97 -23.99
N GLU A 122 25.74 -8.93 -23.32
CA GLU A 122 25.06 -10.02 -22.59
C GLU A 122 24.14 -9.46 -21.51
N LYS A 123 24.66 -8.59 -20.64
CA LYS A 123 23.84 -7.92 -19.63
C LYS A 123 22.62 -7.21 -20.22
N LYS A 124 22.77 -6.55 -21.38
CA LYS A 124 21.65 -5.91 -22.07
C LYS A 124 20.65 -6.92 -22.65
N LEU A 125 21.13 -8.05 -23.17
CA LEU A 125 20.29 -9.12 -23.68
C LEU A 125 19.49 -9.78 -22.56
N ASP A 126 20.12 -10.03 -21.40
CA ASP A 126 19.46 -10.61 -20.23
C ASP A 126 18.36 -9.69 -19.69
N ILE A 127 18.62 -8.37 -19.64
CA ILE A 127 17.59 -7.37 -19.31
C ILE A 127 16.44 -7.38 -20.31
N LEU A 128 16.72 -7.52 -21.61
CA LEU A 128 15.66 -7.58 -22.63
C LEU A 128 14.83 -8.87 -22.53
N LYS A 129 15.47 -10.01 -22.26
CA LYS A 129 14.80 -11.29 -22.05
C LYS A 129 13.90 -11.25 -20.82
N SER A 130 14.38 -10.68 -19.71
CA SER A 130 13.55 -10.54 -18.50
C SER A 130 12.35 -9.63 -18.72
N PHE A 131 12.45 -8.59 -19.57
CA PHE A 131 11.27 -7.81 -19.98
C PHE A 131 10.27 -8.59 -20.84
N VAL A 132 10.74 -9.52 -21.69
CA VAL A 132 9.85 -10.39 -22.46
C VAL A 132 9.11 -11.33 -21.53
N GLN A 133 9.84 -12.04 -20.65
CA GLN A 133 9.26 -12.96 -19.69
C GLN A 133 8.20 -12.29 -18.81
N LYS A 134 8.51 -11.12 -18.22
CA LYS A 134 7.55 -10.35 -17.41
C LYS A 134 6.28 -9.97 -18.17
N ASN A 135 6.41 -9.61 -19.44
CA ASN A 135 5.25 -9.27 -20.27
C ASN A 135 4.42 -10.52 -20.63
N GLU A 136 5.03 -11.70 -20.72
CA GLU A 136 4.33 -12.97 -20.94
C GLU A 136 3.53 -13.36 -19.70
N GLU A 137 4.15 -13.30 -18.52
CA GLU A 137 3.49 -13.52 -17.22
C GLU A 137 2.33 -12.52 -17.01
N GLU A 138 2.54 -11.23 -17.30
CA GLU A 138 1.48 -10.20 -17.22
C GLU A 138 0.31 -10.51 -18.17
N LEU A 139 0.59 -11.00 -19.38
CA LEU A 139 -0.45 -11.36 -20.35
C LEU A 139 -1.21 -12.62 -19.93
N GLU A 140 -0.54 -13.61 -19.37
CA GLU A 140 -1.15 -14.84 -18.84
C GLU A 140 -2.07 -14.53 -17.66
N ASN A 141 -1.59 -13.72 -16.71
CA ASN A 141 -2.38 -13.26 -15.57
C ASN A 141 -3.68 -12.59 -16.02
N ILE A 142 -3.61 -11.65 -16.97
CA ILE A 142 -4.80 -10.93 -17.46
C ILE A 142 -5.81 -11.84 -18.16
N LYS A 143 -5.35 -12.92 -18.82
CA LYS A 143 -6.24 -13.91 -19.46
C LYS A 143 -6.94 -14.82 -18.47
N TYR A 144 -6.31 -15.15 -17.34
CA TYR A 144 -6.86 -16.05 -16.34
C TYR A 144 -7.93 -15.39 -15.44
N TYR A 145 -7.90 -14.06 -15.29
CA TYR A 145 -8.91 -13.32 -14.52
C TYR A 145 -10.24 -13.17 -15.28
N GLN A 146 -11.17 -14.11 -15.06
CA GLN A 146 -12.48 -14.15 -15.74
C GLN A 146 -13.69 -13.71 -14.91
N SER A 147 -13.59 -13.35 -13.63
CA SER A 147 -14.83 -13.36 -12.79
C SER A 147 -15.09 -12.20 -11.84
N ASP A 148 -14.24 -11.17 -11.77
CA ASP A 148 -14.58 -9.95 -11.02
C ASP A 148 -14.02 -8.71 -11.71
N ASN A 149 -14.86 -7.73 -12.01
CA ASN A 149 -14.54 -6.56 -12.87
C ASN A 149 -13.53 -5.57 -12.26
N SER A 150 -12.79 -5.97 -11.21
CA SER A 150 -11.84 -5.12 -10.50
C SER A 150 -10.41 -5.66 -10.61
N LEU A 151 -9.44 -4.78 -10.90
CA LEU A 151 -8.02 -5.16 -10.82
C LEU A 151 -7.64 -5.47 -9.38
N ASN A 152 -7.01 -6.64 -9.19
CA ASN A 152 -6.56 -7.14 -7.89
C ASN A 152 -5.24 -6.52 -7.42
N TYR A 153 -4.51 -5.88 -8.35
CA TYR A 153 -3.18 -5.36 -8.08
C TYR A 153 -3.19 -3.86 -7.87
N ILE A 154 -2.54 -3.43 -6.79
CA ILE A 154 -2.23 -2.03 -6.56
C ILE A 154 -0.75 -1.82 -6.34
N ARG A 155 -0.25 -0.66 -6.73
CA ARG A 155 1.06 -0.18 -6.32
C ARG A 155 0.88 0.85 -5.23
N LEU A 156 1.33 0.57 -4.02
CA LEU A 156 1.57 1.58 -2.98
C LEU A 156 2.93 2.21 -3.21
N TYR A 157 3.02 3.54 -3.24
CA TYR A 157 4.28 4.23 -3.44
C TYR A 157 4.51 5.31 -2.40
N VAL A 158 5.79 5.57 -2.12
CA VAL A 158 6.24 6.68 -1.29
C VAL A 158 7.45 7.35 -1.91
N VAL A 159 7.45 8.68 -1.91
CA VAL A 159 8.56 9.54 -2.34
C VAL A 159 8.87 10.54 -1.23
N GLY A 160 10.15 10.92 -1.06
CA GLY A 160 10.54 11.95 -0.10
C GLY A 160 10.73 11.47 1.36
N CYS A 161 10.78 10.16 1.59
CA CYS A 161 11.10 9.58 2.91
C CYS A 161 12.35 8.69 2.85
N LYS A 162 13.01 8.49 3.99
CA LYS A 162 14.15 7.58 4.13
C LYS A 162 13.72 6.12 4.23
N GLU A 163 12.67 5.84 4.99
CA GLU A 163 12.21 4.48 5.25
C GLU A 163 10.70 4.37 5.08
N PHE A 164 10.28 3.29 4.43
CA PHE A 164 8.91 2.90 4.16
C PHE A 164 8.78 1.39 4.43
N THR A 165 7.81 1.01 5.23
CA THR A 165 7.64 -0.37 5.71
C THR A 165 6.18 -0.73 5.66
N ILE A 166 5.89 -1.98 5.32
CA ILE A 166 4.57 -2.56 5.50
C ILE A 166 4.63 -3.72 6.49
N GLU A 167 3.70 -3.75 7.43
CA GLU A 167 3.51 -4.83 8.41
C GLU A 167 2.15 -5.46 8.18
N MET A 168 2.11 -6.79 8.07
CA MET A 168 0.91 -7.56 7.75
C MET A 168 0.34 -8.25 8.97
N PHE A 169 -0.97 -8.11 9.17
CA PHE A 169 -1.70 -8.66 10.30
C PHE A 169 -2.87 -9.51 9.83
N ASP A 170 -3.17 -10.58 10.55
CA ASP A 170 -4.38 -11.40 10.31
C ASP A 170 -5.65 -10.78 10.93
N ASP A 171 -6.79 -11.47 10.79
CA ASP A 171 -8.08 -11.06 11.38
C ASP A 171 -8.04 -10.95 12.92
N ASN A 172 -7.11 -11.66 13.59
CA ASN A 172 -6.90 -11.60 15.04
C ASN A 172 -5.84 -10.56 15.44
N LEU A 173 -5.49 -9.67 14.50
CA LEU A 173 -4.45 -8.65 14.64
C LEU A 173 -3.08 -9.24 14.99
N GLN A 174 -2.80 -10.51 14.67
CA GLN A 174 -1.46 -11.08 14.88
C GLN A 174 -0.55 -10.71 13.73
N LEU A 175 0.64 -10.19 14.05
CA LEU A 175 1.66 -9.85 13.07
C LEU A 175 2.17 -11.13 12.39
N LYS A 176 2.02 -11.21 11.06
CA LYS A 176 2.44 -12.35 10.24
C LYS A 176 3.73 -12.09 9.49
N ARG A 177 3.84 -10.92 8.86
CA ARG A 177 4.96 -10.59 7.97
C ARG A 177 5.32 -9.12 8.05
N ILE A 178 6.57 -8.83 7.74
CA ILE A 178 7.09 -7.48 7.70
C ILE A 178 7.97 -7.33 6.46
N TYR A 179 7.70 -6.30 5.65
CA TYR A 179 8.53 -5.94 4.50
C TYR A 179 9.11 -4.54 4.70
N PRO A 180 10.42 -4.42 4.97
CA PRO A 180 11.09 -3.13 5.10
C PRO A 180 11.76 -2.67 3.79
N THR A 181 11.82 -1.35 3.58
CA THR A 181 12.70 -0.70 2.56
C THR A 181 14.08 -0.32 3.10
N LEU A 182 14.48 -0.85 4.26
CA LEU A 182 15.71 -0.46 4.95
C LEU A 182 16.94 -0.81 4.12
N LYS A 183 17.62 0.22 3.59
CA LYS A 183 18.86 0.10 2.79
C LYS A 183 19.95 -0.76 3.48
N ASN A 184 19.97 -0.79 4.82
CA ASN A 184 20.93 -1.56 5.62
C ASN A 184 20.47 -2.97 6.01
N TYR A 185 19.20 -3.31 5.79
CA TYR A 185 18.69 -4.65 6.07
C TYR A 185 19.04 -5.61 4.93
N ASP A 186 18.96 -5.15 3.67
CA ASP A 186 19.40 -5.94 2.51
C ASP A 186 20.90 -6.25 2.54
N LEU A 187 21.75 -5.31 2.97
CA LEU A 187 23.19 -5.57 3.13
C LEU A 187 23.48 -6.62 4.22
N ALA A 188 22.70 -6.67 5.29
CA ALA A 188 22.84 -7.70 6.33
C ALA A 188 22.33 -9.07 5.85
N HIS A 189 21.25 -9.12 5.08
CA HIS A 189 20.74 -10.36 4.47
C HIS A 189 21.62 -10.89 3.33
N GLN A 190 22.20 -10.02 2.50
CA GLN A 190 23.18 -10.39 1.47
C GLN A 190 24.50 -10.90 2.10
N ASN A 191 24.96 -10.28 3.20
CA ASN A 191 26.17 -10.73 3.89
C ASN A 191 25.96 -12.01 4.71
N LEU A 192 24.77 -12.26 5.28
CA LEU A 192 24.48 -13.51 6.00
C LEU A 192 24.25 -14.73 5.08
N ARG A 193 23.70 -14.52 3.87
CA ARG A 193 23.69 -15.57 2.84
C ARG A 193 25.11 -15.89 2.34
N SER A 194 26.00 -14.90 2.35
CA SER A 194 27.44 -15.08 2.03
C SER A 194 28.18 -15.83 3.14
N TYR A 195 27.81 -15.62 4.41
CA TYR A 195 28.42 -16.31 5.57
C TYR A 195 28.02 -17.80 5.65
N ASN A 196 26.77 -18.14 5.31
CA ASN A 196 26.34 -19.55 5.19
C ASN A 196 26.92 -20.28 3.97
N ARG A 197 27.45 -19.55 2.97
CA ARG A 197 28.21 -20.12 1.84
C ARG A 197 29.67 -20.39 2.22
N TYR A 198 30.26 -19.57 3.08
CA TYR A 198 31.66 -19.71 3.50
C TYR A 198 31.92 -20.95 4.36
N ASN A 199 30.90 -21.45 5.08
CA ASN A 199 31.00 -22.71 5.84
C ASN A 199 30.57 -23.97 5.06
N ARG A 200 30.18 -23.85 3.78
CA ARG A 200 29.79 -25.00 2.95
C ARG A 200 30.69 -25.27 1.74
N ASN A 201 31.58 -24.35 1.39
CA ASN A 201 32.51 -24.51 0.27
C ASN A 201 33.97 -24.48 0.75
N ASN A 202 34.40 -25.59 1.35
CA ASN A 202 35.83 -25.93 1.40
C ASN A 202 36.18 -27.06 0.43
N ASN A 203 35.35 -27.31 -0.60
CA ASN A 203 35.71 -28.15 -1.73
C ASN A 203 35.10 -27.61 -3.03
N ASN A 204 36.02 -27.25 -3.91
CA ASN A 204 35.91 -27.05 -5.36
C ASN A 204 35.22 -25.79 -5.92
N ASN A 205 36.05 -25.12 -6.73
CA ASN A 205 35.75 -24.09 -7.73
C ASN A 205 34.38 -24.26 -8.38
N ASP A 206 33.50 -23.27 -8.19
CA ASP A 206 32.47 -22.95 -9.17
C ASP A 206 32.12 -21.45 -9.13
N ASN A 207 32.44 -20.78 -10.25
CA ASN A 207 31.94 -19.46 -10.60
C ASN A 207 30.45 -19.57 -10.94
N ASN A 208 29.58 -19.47 -9.94
CA ASN A 208 28.14 -19.45 -10.19
C ASN A 208 27.54 -18.04 -10.06
N ASN A 209 26.93 -17.65 -11.18
CA ASN A 209 25.97 -16.56 -11.32
C ASN A 209 24.98 -16.56 -10.14
N TYR A 210 24.78 -15.38 -9.56
CA TYR A 210 23.65 -15.16 -8.65
C TYR A 210 22.37 -15.13 -9.50
N SER A 211 21.73 -16.29 -9.64
CA SER A 211 20.27 -16.35 -9.70
C SER A 211 19.80 -16.18 -8.26
N ASP A 212 19.23 -15.02 -7.97
CA ASP A 212 18.41 -14.82 -6.80
C ASP A 212 17.24 -15.79 -6.92
N GLU A 213 17.34 -16.96 -6.29
CA GLU A 213 16.15 -17.71 -5.87
C GLU A 213 15.52 -16.85 -4.76
N GLU A 214 14.78 -15.83 -5.21
CA GLU A 214 13.70 -15.21 -4.47
C GLU A 214 12.78 -16.35 -4.07
N GLU A 215 12.49 -16.51 -2.76
CA GLU A 215 11.19 -17.09 -2.42
C GLU A 215 10.17 -16.20 -3.12
N ASN A 216 9.61 -16.69 -4.22
CA ASN A 216 8.51 -16.08 -4.94
C ASN A 216 7.35 -15.95 -3.96
N ASN A 217 7.37 -14.87 -3.17
CA ASN A 217 6.20 -14.43 -2.44
C ASN A 217 5.32 -13.75 -3.47
N ASP A 218 4.56 -14.61 -4.10
CA ASP A 218 3.62 -14.38 -5.18
C ASP A 218 2.53 -13.34 -4.86
N ASP A 219 2.46 -12.84 -3.61
CA ASP A 219 1.48 -11.92 -3.06
C ASP A 219 1.96 -10.44 -3.00
N ILE A 220 3.27 -10.18 -2.93
CA ILE A 220 3.84 -8.83 -2.97
C ILE A 220 5.11 -8.78 -3.82
N PHE A 221 5.18 -7.78 -4.69
CA PHE A 221 6.43 -7.36 -5.30
C PHE A 221 6.88 -6.01 -4.72
N TYR A 222 8.16 -5.83 -4.44
CA TYR A 222 8.69 -4.57 -3.93
C TYR A 222 9.88 -4.08 -4.75
N TYR A 223 10.04 -2.76 -4.82
CA TYR A 223 11.14 -2.15 -5.54
C TYR A 223 11.68 -0.93 -4.82
N TYR A 224 13.00 -0.91 -4.66
CA TYR A 224 13.73 0.16 -3.99
C TYR A 224 14.88 0.64 -4.88
N LYS A 225 14.71 1.79 -5.53
CA LYS A 225 15.82 2.45 -6.22
C LYS A 225 15.73 3.95 -6.09
N SER A 226 16.74 4.54 -5.43
CA SER A 226 16.84 5.98 -5.21
C SER A 226 15.59 6.52 -4.48
N GLU A 227 14.96 7.58 -5.01
CA GLU A 227 13.78 8.24 -4.45
C GLU A 227 12.46 7.48 -4.72
N GLN A 228 12.48 6.39 -5.49
CA GLN A 228 11.29 5.62 -5.84
C GLN A 228 11.23 4.33 -5.00
N LYS A 229 10.25 4.26 -4.10
CA LYS A 229 9.96 3.11 -3.25
C LYS A 229 8.51 2.72 -3.40
N PHE A 230 8.26 1.46 -3.75
CA PHE A 230 6.90 0.98 -3.91
C PHE A 230 6.74 -0.51 -3.59
N TYR A 231 5.50 -0.89 -3.29
CA TYR A 231 5.03 -2.27 -3.19
C TYR A 231 3.87 -2.45 -4.16
N ASP A 232 3.98 -3.44 -5.05
CA ASP A 232 2.83 -4.01 -5.73
C ASP A 232 2.21 -5.08 -4.84
N ILE A 233 0.90 -5.04 -4.68
CA ILE A 233 0.13 -5.89 -3.76
C ILE A 233 -0.91 -6.64 -4.58
N ASP A 234 -0.98 -7.96 -4.40
CA ASP A 234 -2.07 -8.82 -4.85
C ASP A 234 -3.06 -9.04 -3.70
N PHE A 235 -4.21 -8.37 -3.74
CA PHE A 235 -5.20 -8.49 -2.67
C PHE A 235 -5.76 -9.91 -2.50
N GLU A 236 -5.91 -10.68 -3.56
CA GLU A 236 -6.49 -12.03 -3.46
C GLU A 236 -5.53 -12.97 -2.76
N LYS A 237 -4.27 -13.01 -3.19
CA LYS A 237 -3.26 -13.87 -2.58
C LYS A 237 -2.97 -13.46 -1.13
N ILE A 238 -2.94 -12.16 -0.82
CA ILE A 238 -2.79 -11.68 0.56
C ILE A 238 -3.92 -12.22 1.45
N VAL A 239 -5.18 -12.13 0.99
CA VAL A 239 -6.33 -12.63 1.76
C VAL A 239 -6.31 -14.16 1.87
N GLN A 240 -5.93 -14.88 0.80
CA GLN A 240 -5.75 -16.34 0.82
C GLN A 240 -4.67 -16.78 1.82
N ASN A 241 -3.62 -15.99 1.99
CA ASN A 241 -2.57 -16.19 2.98
C ASN A 241 -2.99 -15.83 4.42
N GLY A 242 -4.28 -15.55 4.65
CA GLY A 242 -4.82 -15.24 5.97
C GLY A 242 -4.46 -13.84 6.48
N ILE A 243 -4.02 -12.94 5.60
CA ILE A 243 -3.73 -11.55 5.95
C ILE A 243 -4.99 -10.70 5.77
N ARG A 244 -5.30 -9.90 6.78
CA ARG A 244 -6.42 -8.97 6.77
C ARG A 244 -5.98 -7.53 6.59
N TYR A 245 -4.95 -7.12 7.34
CA TYR A 245 -4.56 -5.72 7.41
C TYR A 245 -3.09 -5.51 7.02
N ILE A 246 -2.83 -4.44 6.29
CA ILE A 246 -1.46 -3.94 6.05
C ILE A 246 -1.32 -2.59 6.73
N VAL A 247 -0.42 -2.48 7.69
CA VAL A 247 -0.07 -1.22 8.33
C VAL A 247 1.11 -0.60 7.59
N VAL A 248 0.91 0.60 7.05
CA VAL A 248 1.98 1.37 6.41
C VAL A 248 2.71 2.20 7.46
N SER A 249 4.03 2.10 7.49
CA SER A 249 4.90 2.95 8.31
C SER A 249 5.87 3.71 7.42
N ILE A 250 6.04 5.02 7.66
CA ILE A 250 6.95 5.89 6.89
C ILE A 250 7.83 6.67 7.87
N SER A 251 9.09 6.92 7.51
CA SER A 251 10.01 7.72 8.33
C SER A 251 9.64 9.19 8.33
N GLU A 252 10.28 9.95 9.21
CA GLU A 252 10.27 11.40 9.15
C GLU A 252 10.74 11.92 7.79
N GLY A 253 10.25 13.11 7.42
CA GLY A 253 10.54 13.75 6.13
C GLY A 253 9.61 14.92 5.85
N ASN A 254 10.04 15.76 4.92
CA ASN A 254 9.26 16.89 4.41
C ASN A 254 8.84 16.61 2.97
N ASN A 255 7.65 17.08 2.58
CA ASN A 255 7.08 16.89 1.25
C ASN A 255 7.03 15.41 0.84
N ILE A 256 6.67 14.54 1.79
CA ILE A 256 6.49 13.12 1.56
C ILE A 256 5.26 12.95 0.68
N LYS A 257 5.42 12.35 -0.51
CA LYS A 257 4.30 11.98 -1.38
C LYS A 257 3.97 10.52 -1.18
N PHE A 258 2.73 10.22 -0.83
CA PHE A 258 2.23 8.86 -0.66
C PHE A 258 1.01 8.67 -1.56
N GLY A 259 0.87 7.51 -2.18
CA GLY A 259 -0.38 7.21 -2.87
C GLY A 259 -0.43 5.79 -3.36
N TRP A 260 -1.41 5.54 -4.21
CA TRP A 260 -1.54 4.26 -4.86
C TRP A 260 -2.03 4.37 -6.31
N MET A 261 -1.84 3.29 -7.08
CA MET A 261 -2.39 3.16 -8.42
C MET A 261 -2.78 1.72 -8.74
N LYS A 262 -3.74 1.56 -9.65
CA LYS A 262 -4.03 0.28 -10.32
C LYS A 262 -2.78 -0.27 -10.99
N ARG A 263 -2.59 -1.58 -10.91
CA ARG A 263 -1.63 -2.32 -11.72
C ARG A 263 -2.33 -3.45 -12.43
N ARG A 264 -1.79 -3.84 -13.58
CA ARG A 264 -2.25 -5.00 -14.34
C ARG A 264 -1.67 -6.32 -13.81
N ALA A 265 -0.49 -6.25 -13.21
CA ALA A 265 0.20 -7.37 -12.58
C ALA A 265 1.19 -6.86 -11.52
N LEU A 266 1.63 -7.77 -10.65
CA LEU A 266 2.82 -7.55 -9.83
C LEU A 266 4.03 -7.23 -10.72
N ASN A 267 4.87 -6.29 -10.29
CA ASN A 267 6.07 -5.86 -11.03
C ASN A 267 5.79 -5.37 -12.46
N SER A 268 4.56 -4.90 -12.73
CA SER A 268 4.19 -4.47 -14.08
C SER A 268 5.19 -3.44 -14.62
N SER A 269 5.47 -3.53 -15.92
CA SER A 269 6.42 -2.67 -16.62
C SER A 269 5.79 -1.34 -17.08
N GLU A 270 4.54 -1.06 -16.69
CA GLU A 270 3.89 0.23 -16.91
C GLU A 270 4.67 1.35 -16.23
N LYS A 271 4.95 2.41 -16.99
CA LYS A 271 5.53 3.64 -16.46
C LYS A 271 4.59 4.23 -15.41
N PHE A 272 5.18 4.73 -14.33
CA PHE A 272 4.45 5.35 -13.24
C PHE A 272 5.05 6.74 -12.96
N ASN A 273 4.20 7.77 -12.95
CA ASN A 273 4.54 9.11 -12.49
C ASN A 273 3.64 9.48 -11.28
N PRO A 274 4.19 9.57 -10.06
CA PRO A 274 3.45 9.96 -8.84
C PRO A 274 2.67 11.27 -8.95
N GLU A 275 3.14 12.21 -9.76
CA GLU A 275 2.61 13.58 -9.77
C GLU A 275 1.29 13.72 -10.54
N ILE A 276 0.99 12.77 -11.42
CA ILE A 276 -0.19 12.81 -12.31
C ILE A 276 -1.30 11.89 -11.79
N LEU A 277 -1.06 11.17 -10.69
CA LEU A 277 -2.06 10.28 -10.11
C LEU A 277 -3.10 11.05 -9.30
N HIS A 278 -4.36 10.72 -9.55
CA HIS A 278 -5.52 11.26 -8.83
C HIS A 278 -5.47 11.01 -7.31
N GLN A 279 -4.80 9.95 -6.85
CA GLN A 279 -4.79 9.50 -5.46
C GLN A 279 -3.38 9.66 -4.87
N ASN A 280 -3.05 10.90 -4.51
CA ASN A 280 -1.75 11.28 -3.96
C ASN A 280 -1.95 12.20 -2.74
N PHE A 281 -1.24 11.90 -1.65
CA PHE A 281 -1.27 12.60 -0.37
C PHE A 281 0.11 13.18 -0.10
N ASN A 282 0.12 14.41 0.43
CA ASN A 282 1.35 15.07 0.83
C ASN A 282 1.41 15.14 2.35
N PHE A 283 2.51 14.65 2.92
CA PHE A 283 2.74 14.62 4.36
C PHE A 283 4.01 15.37 4.75
N ASN A 284 4.02 15.91 5.97
CA ASN A 284 5.20 16.39 6.66
C ASN A 284 5.21 15.74 8.04
N TYR A 285 6.20 14.88 8.30
CA TYR A 285 6.30 14.17 9.57
C TYR A 285 7.61 14.48 10.27
N LYS A 286 7.53 14.82 11.57
CA LYS A 286 8.71 15.04 12.41
C LYS A 286 9.29 13.73 12.95
N ASN A 287 8.45 12.73 13.13
CA ASN A 287 8.82 11.37 13.53
C ASN A 287 8.34 10.37 12.48
N ALA A 288 8.69 9.09 12.66
CA ALA A 288 8.05 8.02 11.92
C ALA A 288 6.53 8.02 12.16
N ALA A 289 5.74 7.66 11.15
CA ALA A 289 4.29 7.77 11.19
C ALA A 289 3.58 6.62 10.49
N CYS A 290 2.32 6.41 10.86
CA CYS A 290 1.34 5.58 10.17
C CYS A 290 0.36 6.49 9.42
N PRO A 291 0.51 6.73 8.11
CA PRO A 291 -0.47 7.50 7.36
C PRO A 291 -1.78 6.74 7.18
N LEU A 292 -1.72 5.43 6.91
CA LEU A 292 -2.91 4.62 6.63
C LEU A 292 -2.73 3.15 6.99
N ILE A 293 -3.86 2.46 7.08
CA ILE A 293 -3.96 1.00 7.14
C ILE A 293 -4.76 0.52 5.93
N VAL A 294 -4.35 -0.59 5.31
CA VAL A 294 -5.08 -1.21 4.21
C VAL A 294 -5.88 -2.38 4.77
N ASP A 295 -7.20 -2.35 4.61
CA ASP A 295 -8.07 -3.51 4.81
C ASP A 295 -8.11 -4.31 3.51
N CYS A 296 -7.42 -5.44 3.49
CA CYS A 296 -7.21 -6.23 2.27
C CYS A 296 -8.47 -6.99 1.83
N LYS A 297 -9.33 -7.35 2.79
CA LYS A 297 -10.57 -8.08 2.51
C LYS A 297 -11.67 -7.15 2.01
N THR A 298 -11.81 -5.94 2.56
CA THR A 298 -12.76 -4.95 2.00
C THR A 298 -12.16 -4.15 0.84
N ARG A 299 -10.83 -4.19 0.66
CA ARG A 299 -10.05 -3.38 -0.29
C ARG A 299 -10.26 -1.89 -0.03
N GLU A 300 -10.01 -1.47 1.21
CA GLU A 300 -10.20 -0.10 1.67
C GLU A 300 -8.96 0.45 2.36
N PHE A 301 -8.64 1.72 2.14
CA PHE A 301 -7.68 2.43 2.99
C PHE A 301 -8.41 3.04 4.17
N ILE A 302 -7.91 2.81 5.36
CA ILE A 302 -8.34 3.44 6.60
C ILE A 302 -7.37 4.58 6.88
N TRP A 303 -7.87 5.81 6.92
CA TRP A 303 -7.09 7.00 7.19
C TRP A 303 -6.65 7.03 8.65
N ILE A 304 -5.34 7.16 8.91
CA ILE A 304 -4.80 7.13 10.28
C ILE A 304 -4.08 8.43 10.61
N ASP A 305 -3.15 8.84 9.75
CA ASP A 305 -2.31 10.02 9.87
C ASP A 305 -1.78 10.26 11.31
N LYS A 306 -1.02 9.29 11.83
CA LYS A 306 -0.52 9.30 13.21
C LYS A 306 0.99 9.14 13.27
N GLU A 307 1.68 10.18 13.75
CA GLU A 307 3.08 10.06 14.16
C GLU A 307 3.21 9.14 15.39
N TYR A 308 4.27 8.34 15.39
CA TYR A 308 4.68 7.51 16.52
C TYR A 308 5.42 8.37 17.54
N GLU A 309 5.14 8.13 18.82
CA GLU A 309 5.77 8.88 19.92
C GLU A 309 7.27 8.56 20.10
N ASN A 310 7.73 7.46 19.52
CA ASN A 310 9.10 6.97 19.68
C ASN A 310 9.81 6.93 18.34
N LYS A 311 11.15 6.91 18.36
CA LYS A 311 11.99 6.66 17.20
C LYS A 311 11.83 5.21 16.71
N TYR A 312 10.69 4.92 16.07
CA TYR A 312 10.28 3.60 15.62
C TYR A 312 11.41 2.87 14.88
N TYR A 313 11.98 3.53 13.88
CA TYR A 313 13.04 2.97 13.05
C TYR A 313 14.37 2.75 13.78
N ASN A 314 14.65 3.46 14.87
CA ASN A 314 15.87 3.24 15.67
C ASN A 314 15.88 1.86 16.34
N TYR A 315 14.71 1.31 16.68
CA TYR A 315 14.58 0.03 17.37
C TYR A 315 14.07 -1.08 16.45
N TYR A 316 13.75 -0.74 15.21
CA TYR A 316 13.13 -1.64 14.26
C TYR A 316 14.01 -2.85 13.93
N ARG A 317 15.34 -2.68 13.89
CA ARG A 317 16.28 -3.81 13.75
C ARG A 317 16.11 -4.85 14.86
N LYS A 318 15.90 -4.41 16.11
CA LYS A 318 15.69 -5.31 17.25
C LYS A 318 14.39 -6.09 17.13
N ILE A 319 13.35 -5.48 16.57
CA ILE A 319 12.06 -6.14 16.28
C ILE A 319 12.27 -7.26 15.26
N LEU A 320 12.96 -6.98 14.16
CA LEU A 320 13.26 -7.98 13.13
C LEU A 320 14.15 -9.12 13.64
N GLU A 321 15.15 -8.80 14.46
CA GLU A 321 16.01 -9.80 15.11
C GLU A 321 15.19 -10.72 16.03
N TYR A 322 14.27 -10.17 16.85
CA TYR A 322 13.40 -10.99 17.69
C TYR A 322 12.53 -11.95 16.90
N ILE A 323 11.92 -11.49 15.80
CA ILE A 323 11.06 -12.33 14.95
C ILE A 323 11.87 -13.48 14.37
N LYS A 324 13.07 -13.19 13.84
CA LYS A 324 13.99 -14.23 13.33
C LYS A 324 14.37 -15.25 14.41
N ASP A 325 14.69 -14.78 15.61
CA ASP A 325 15.07 -15.65 16.71
C ASP A 325 13.89 -16.53 17.15
N LYS A 326 12.66 -16.01 17.14
CA LYS A 326 11.44 -16.76 17.45
C LYS A 326 11.17 -17.89 16.45
N ASP A 327 11.41 -17.65 15.16
CA ASP A 327 11.23 -18.68 14.11
C ASP A 327 12.31 -19.77 14.21
N LYS A 328 13.52 -19.42 14.68
CA LYS A 328 14.60 -20.37 14.96
C LYS A 328 14.34 -21.22 16.21
N ASP A 329 13.86 -20.63 17.30
CA ASP A 329 13.54 -21.38 18.53
C ASP A 329 12.44 -22.43 18.30
N GLN A 330 11.54 -22.24 17.33
CA GLN A 330 10.56 -23.26 16.93
C GLN A 330 11.17 -24.44 16.14
N SER A 331 12.39 -24.28 15.60
CA SER A 331 13.09 -25.30 14.80
C SER A 331 14.32 -25.90 15.48
N ILE A 332 14.73 -25.37 16.63
CA ILE A 332 15.90 -25.82 17.40
C ILE A 332 15.43 -26.35 18.76
N GLU A 333 14.71 -27.48 18.74
CA GLU A 333 15.06 -28.52 19.69
C GLU A 333 16.32 -29.18 19.12
N ILE A 334 17.33 -29.44 19.98
CA ILE A 334 18.59 -30.17 19.68
C ILE A 334 19.79 -29.26 19.34
N ASN A 335 20.55 -28.88 20.37
CA ASN A 335 21.97 -29.28 20.57
C ASN A 335 22.57 -28.65 21.84
N ASN A 336 22.94 -29.49 22.81
CA ASN A 336 23.39 -29.13 24.17
C ASN A 336 24.89 -28.80 24.28
N THR A 337 25.46 -28.05 23.33
CA THR A 337 26.93 -27.81 23.27
C THR A 337 27.30 -26.34 23.02
N ILE A 338 26.54 -25.39 23.58
CA ILE A 338 26.89 -23.96 23.59
C ILE A 338 27.34 -23.56 25.00
N ASP A 339 28.48 -22.86 25.09
CA ASP A 339 29.04 -22.30 26.32
C ASP A 339 27.97 -21.50 27.10
N ASN A 340 27.87 -21.76 28.42
CA ASN A 340 26.83 -21.19 29.28
C ASN A 340 26.81 -19.64 29.26
N ASN A 341 27.98 -19.01 29.06
CA ASN A 341 28.10 -17.55 29.00
C ASN A 341 27.54 -16.96 27.70
N ASP A 342 27.68 -17.66 26.57
CA ASP A 342 27.13 -17.22 25.27
C ASP A 342 25.62 -17.37 25.26
N ARG A 343 25.12 -18.50 25.79
CA ARG A 343 23.68 -18.73 25.95
C ARG A 343 23.01 -17.66 26.82
N GLN A 344 23.65 -17.25 27.91
CA GLN A 344 23.11 -16.20 28.78
C GLN A 344 23.04 -14.83 28.08
N ARG A 345 24.09 -14.47 27.32
CA ARG A 345 24.12 -13.23 26.53
C ARG A 345 23.06 -13.22 25.43
N ASP A 346 22.85 -14.35 24.75
CA ASP A 346 21.79 -14.48 23.74
C ASP A 346 20.39 -14.38 24.35
N LEU A 347 20.15 -15.01 25.51
CA LEU A 347 18.88 -14.89 26.24
C LEU A 347 18.59 -13.45 26.68
N GLU A 348 19.60 -12.72 27.16
CA GLU A 348 19.45 -11.31 27.52
C GLU A 348 19.17 -10.43 26.28
N ARG A 349 19.85 -10.69 25.16
CA ARG A 349 19.58 -10.03 23.87
C ARG A 349 18.14 -10.29 23.42
N MET A 350 17.69 -11.55 23.45
CA MET A 350 16.32 -11.93 23.07
C MET A 350 15.28 -11.27 23.96
N LYS A 351 15.48 -11.23 25.29
CA LYS A 351 14.59 -10.52 26.22
C LYS A 351 14.50 -9.03 25.90
N ASN A 352 15.63 -8.38 25.63
CA ASN A 352 15.65 -6.97 25.25
C ASN A 352 14.95 -6.72 23.91
N ASN A 353 15.19 -7.57 22.91
CA ASN A 353 14.57 -7.45 21.58
C ASN A 353 13.06 -7.71 21.65
N LYS A 354 12.62 -8.69 22.45
CA LYS A 354 11.19 -8.95 22.75
C LYS A 354 10.48 -7.73 23.30
N LYS A 355 11.11 -7.01 24.24
CA LYS A 355 10.53 -5.78 24.81
C LYS A 355 10.16 -4.75 23.74
N TRP A 356 11.01 -4.59 22.71
CA TRP A 356 10.75 -3.67 21.60
C TRP A 356 9.66 -4.21 20.65
N TYR A 357 9.65 -5.51 20.40
CA TYR A 357 8.58 -6.17 19.65
C TYR A 357 7.20 -5.99 20.33
N ASP A 358 7.10 -6.29 21.63
CA ASP A 358 5.86 -6.15 22.41
C ASP A 358 5.40 -4.68 22.46
N ARG A 359 6.34 -3.73 22.53
CA ARG A 359 6.03 -2.30 22.45
C ARG A 359 5.47 -1.92 21.08
N ASN A 360 6.04 -2.45 20.01
CA ASN A 360 5.51 -2.24 18.66
C ASN A 360 4.08 -2.78 18.55
N LEU A 361 3.86 -4.05 18.93
CA LEU A 361 2.54 -4.66 18.88
C LEU A 361 1.49 -3.85 19.66
N ARG A 362 1.79 -3.45 20.91
CA ARG A 362 0.88 -2.60 21.69
C ARG A 362 0.51 -1.31 20.97
N MET A 363 1.49 -0.64 20.37
CA MET A 363 1.24 0.57 19.59
C MET A 363 0.32 0.29 18.39
N LYS A 364 0.53 -0.82 17.67
CA LYS A 364 -0.32 -1.21 16.54
C LYS A 364 -1.72 -1.61 16.97
N TYR A 365 -1.86 -2.31 18.09
CA TYR A 365 -3.17 -2.63 18.68
C TYR A 365 -3.93 -1.37 19.06
N SER A 366 -3.25 -0.36 19.61
CA SER A 366 -3.87 0.93 19.88
C SER A 366 -4.35 1.63 18.60
N LEU A 367 -3.59 1.52 17.49
CA LEU A 367 -4.06 2.02 16.19
C LEU A 367 -5.29 1.23 15.73
N PHE A 368 -5.22 -0.10 15.70
CA PHE A 368 -6.33 -0.93 15.26
C PHE A 368 -7.59 -0.69 16.09
N TYR A 369 -7.49 -0.72 17.41
CA TYR A 369 -8.63 -0.49 18.30
C TYR A 369 -9.29 0.86 18.05
N TYR A 370 -8.50 1.94 17.98
CA TYR A 370 -9.05 3.29 17.85
C TYR A 370 -9.62 3.58 16.44
N TYR A 371 -9.11 2.93 15.39
CA TYR A 371 -9.46 3.24 14.00
C TYR A 371 -10.30 2.17 13.28
N LEU A 372 -10.34 0.92 13.77
CA LEU A 372 -11.24 -0.13 13.26
C LEU A 372 -12.60 -0.13 13.96
N GLU A 373 -12.63 0.22 15.24
CA GLU A 373 -13.86 0.33 16.05
C GLU A 373 -14.07 1.78 16.52
N PRO A 374 -14.22 2.75 15.60
CA PRO A 374 -14.40 4.12 16.02
C PRO A 374 -15.72 4.23 16.80
N LEU A 375 -15.65 4.66 18.07
CA LEU A 375 -16.81 5.10 18.87
C LEU A 375 -17.49 6.37 18.31
N LYS A 376 -17.36 6.63 17.00
CA LYS A 376 -17.64 7.92 16.36
C LYS A 376 -18.87 7.81 15.47
N ILE A 377 -19.64 8.90 15.46
CA ILE A 377 -20.77 9.13 14.56
C ILE A 377 -20.21 9.31 13.15
N SER A 378 -20.74 8.58 12.17
CA SER A 378 -20.38 8.76 10.76
C SER A 378 -20.98 10.06 10.22
N ILE A 379 -20.46 10.58 9.11
CA ILE A 379 -21.07 11.73 8.42
C ILE A 379 -22.51 11.38 8.02
N ASN A 380 -22.74 10.13 7.60
CA ASN A 380 -24.08 9.63 7.29
C ASN A 380 -25.03 9.77 8.49
N ASP A 381 -24.65 9.29 9.67
CA ASP A 381 -25.51 9.32 10.85
C ASP A 381 -25.93 10.76 11.22
N LEU A 382 -25.01 11.72 11.08
CA LEU A 382 -25.34 13.14 11.27
C LEU A 382 -26.33 13.64 10.22
N ILE A 383 -26.11 13.34 8.94
CA ILE A 383 -27.03 13.76 7.87
C ILE A 383 -28.41 13.16 8.12
N GLN A 384 -28.49 11.91 8.55
CA GLN A 384 -29.75 11.24 8.91
C GLN A 384 -30.48 11.95 10.05
N LEU A 385 -29.76 12.41 11.08
CA LEU A 385 -30.35 13.23 12.14
C LEU A 385 -30.93 14.55 11.58
N HIS A 386 -30.28 15.17 10.59
CA HIS A 386 -30.79 16.38 9.94
C HIS A 386 -32.01 16.13 9.08
N ILE A 387 -32.01 15.07 8.26
CA ILE A 387 -33.17 14.68 7.45
C ILE A 387 -34.37 14.50 8.38
N LYS A 388 -34.19 13.74 9.46
CA LYS A 388 -35.24 13.51 10.46
C LYS A 388 -35.69 14.80 11.18
N ALA A 389 -34.76 15.67 11.56
CA ALA A 389 -35.08 16.87 12.33
C ALA A 389 -35.72 17.98 11.49
N ARG A 390 -35.43 18.04 10.18
CA ARG A 390 -35.80 19.14 9.29
C ARG A 390 -36.86 18.72 8.27
N ASP A 391 -37.60 17.65 8.55
CA ASP A 391 -38.65 17.05 7.71
C ASP A 391 -38.20 16.75 6.27
N GLY A 392 -36.95 16.33 6.08
CA GLY A 392 -36.42 15.93 4.77
C GLY A 392 -36.86 14.54 4.36
N ILE A 393 -36.80 14.26 3.05
CA ILE A 393 -37.11 12.94 2.48
C ILE A 393 -35.82 12.33 1.93
N GLN A 394 -35.38 11.21 2.48
CA GLN A 394 -34.25 10.49 1.87
C GLN A 394 -34.72 9.76 0.60
N VAL A 395 -33.98 9.92 -0.49
CA VAL A 395 -34.16 9.15 -1.72
C VAL A 395 -33.07 8.09 -1.87
N GLU A 396 -33.39 6.98 -2.53
CA GLU A 396 -32.47 5.85 -2.73
C GLU A 396 -31.52 6.09 -3.92
N ASN A 397 -31.96 6.83 -4.94
CA ASN A 397 -31.17 7.08 -6.14
C ASN A 397 -30.95 8.58 -6.39
N GLU A 398 -29.76 8.94 -6.88
CA GLU A 398 -29.43 10.31 -7.31
C GLU A 398 -30.37 10.80 -8.43
N GLU A 399 -30.91 9.88 -9.23
CA GLU A 399 -31.84 10.15 -10.31
C GLU A 399 -33.20 10.69 -9.83
N GLU A 400 -33.55 10.50 -8.56
CA GLU A 400 -34.81 10.99 -7.97
C GLU A 400 -34.74 12.45 -7.53
N LEU A 401 -33.56 13.07 -7.56
CA LEU A 401 -33.37 14.48 -7.18
C LEU A 401 -33.90 15.44 -8.25
N GLU A 402 -34.55 16.52 -7.82
CA GLU A 402 -34.99 17.65 -8.64
C GLU A 402 -34.44 18.99 -8.08
N ASP A 403 -34.85 20.09 -8.69
CA ASP A 403 -34.42 21.45 -8.36
C ASP A 403 -34.59 21.78 -6.88
N GLY A 404 -33.51 22.24 -6.25
CA GLY A 404 -33.48 22.59 -4.82
C GLY A 404 -33.23 21.41 -3.88
N ASP A 405 -33.05 20.20 -4.40
CA ASP A 405 -32.68 19.03 -3.60
C ASP A 405 -31.18 18.98 -3.28
N LEU A 406 -30.81 18.08 -2.38
CA LEU A 406 -29.45 17.97 -1.84
C LEU A 406 -28.86 16.59 -2.13
N ALA A 407 -27.59 16.54 -2.53
CA ALA A 407 -26.85 15.30 -2.75
C ALA A 407 -25.54 15.29 -1.98
N PHE A 408 -25.34 14.29 -1.11
CA PHE A 408 -24.06 14.04 -0.44
C PHE A 408 -23.28 12.95 -1.16
N LEU A 409 -22.10 13.30 -1.70
CA LEU A 409 -21.30 12.41 -2.55
C LEU A 409 -19.83 12.33 -2.09
N ALA A 410 -19.22 11.15 -2.26
CA ALA A 410 -17.80 10.98 -2.00
C ALA A 410 -16.92 11.63 -3.09
N ALA A 411 -17.44 11.84 -4.30
CA ALA A 411 -16.72 12.49 -5.40
C ALA A 411 -17.71 13.27 -6.28
N PRO A 412 -17.23 14.24 -7.08
CA PRO A 412 -18.05 14.91 -8.09
C PRO A 412 -18.72 13.90 -9.04
N PRO A 413 -20.04 14.01 -9.30
CA PRO A 413 -20.71 13.16 -10.26
C PRO A 413 -20.28 13.57 -11.68
N ILE A 414 -20.36 12.62 -12.62
CA ILE A 414 -19.98 12.84 -14.02
C ILE A 414 -20.93 13.84 -14.67
N ASN A 415 -22.23 13.67 -14.43
CA ASN A 415 -23.28 14.55 -14.90
C ASN A 415 -23.94 15.20 -13.68
N ARG A 416 -23.96 16.53 -13.64
CA ARG A 416 -24.68 17.29 -12.60
C ARG A 416 -26.05 17.65 -13.12
N LYS A 417 -27.06 17.49 -12.28
CA LYS A 417 -28.39 18.06 -12.51
C LYS A 417 -28.35 19.55 -12.17
N ASP A 418 -29.09 20.33 -12.95
CA ASP A 418 -29.26 21.75 -12.68
C ASP A 418 -29.98 21.94 -11.34
N ASN A 419 -29.62 23.01 -10.61
CA ASN A 419 -30.24 23.39 -9.34
C ASN A 419 -30.23 22.36 -8.19
N VAL A 420 -29.53 21.23 -8.35
CA VAL A 420 -29.23 20.30 -7.25
C VAL A 420 -27.98 20.75 -6.49
N HIS A 421 -28.07 20.80 -5.17
CA HIS A 421 -26.96 21.18 -4.31
C HIS A 421 -26.11 19.96 -3.93
N TYR A 422 -24.96 19.84 -4.60
CA TYR A 422 -23.97 18.80 -4.33
C TYR A 422 -23.00 19.19 -3.22
N ILE A 423 -22.94 18.38 -2.16
CA ILE A 423 -22.01 18.51 -1.04
C ILE A 423 -21.08 17.29 -1.01
N PHE A 424 -19.77 17.54 -0.97
CA PHE A 424 -18.75 16.51 -0.95
C PHE A 424 -18.11 16.33 0.43
N TYR A 425 -17.58 15.15 0.72
CA TYR A 425 -16.98 14.85 2.03
C TYR A 425 -15.89 15.84 2.45
N HIS A 426 -15.09 16.34 1.50
CA HIS A 426 -13.98 17.26 1.76
C HIS A 426 -14.45 18.71 2.02
N GLN A 427 -15.73 19.03 1.76
CA GLN A 427 -16.34 20.32 2.07
C GLN A 427 -16.76 20.36 3.55
N HIS A 428 -15.81 20.03 4.43
CA HIS A 428 -16.04 19.97 5.87
C HIS A 428 -16.60 21.29 6.41
N ASP A 429 -16.12 22.44 5.96
CA ASP A 429 -16.63 23.73 6.42
C ASP A 429 -18.13 23.89 6.14
N THR A 430 -18.61 23.47 4.95
CA THR A 430 -20.03 23.48 4.60
C THR A 430 -20.82 22.48 5.46
N ILE A 431 -20.30 21.27 5.64
CA ILE A 431 -20.94 20.25 6.49
C ILE A 431 -21.00 20.74 7.94
N LEU A 432 -19.94 21.33 8.48
CA LEU A 432 -19.89 21.82 9.84
C LEU A 432 -20.77 23.06 10.04
N ALA A 433 -20.67 24.05 9.16
CA ALA A 433 -21.41 25.32 9.28
C ALA A 433 -22.91 25.14 9.07
N ASN A 434 -23.33 24.21 8.21
CA ASN A 434 -24.75 24.00 7.95
C ASN A 434 -25.33 22.89 8.83
N PHE A 435 -24.54 21.86 9.16
CA PHE A 435 -25.03 20.64 9.82
C PHE A 435 -24.43 20.36 11.21
N MET A 436 -23.48 21.15 11.73
CA MET A 436 -22.93 20.95 13.09
C MET A 436 -23.04 22.15 14.02
N THR A 437 -23.09 23.38 13.51
CA THR A 437 -23.20 24.57 14.37
C THR A 437 -24.58 24.67 14.99
N VAL A 438 -24.57 24.86 16.32
CA VAL A 438 -25.72 25.29 17.11
C VAL A 438 -25.82 26.80 16.90
N SER A 439 -26.99 27.28 16.46
CA SER A 439 -27.29 28.70 16.29
C SER A 439 -27.23 29.46 17.60
#